data_AF-A0A6N7GNH2-F1
#
_entry.id   AF-A0A6N7GNH2-F1
#
_cell.length_a   1.000
_cell.length_b   1.000
_cell.length_c   1.000
_cell.angle_alpha   90.00
_cell.angle_beta   90.00
_cell.angle_gamma   90.00
#
_symmetry.space_group_name_H-M   'P 1'
#
loop_
_entity.id
_entity.type
_entity.pdbx_description
1 polymer ?
#
loop_
_entity_poly.entity_id
_entity_poly.type
_entity_poly.pdbx_seq_one_letter_code
_entity_poly.pdbx_strand_id
1 'polypeptide(L)'
;MSGNTYASAWRRAREAALTLAQLRSPLARRPYDLRHAAVSTWLNVGVPAPQVAEWAGHSVHILLKVYAKCIDGQEEAARRRIENALGIEPAGADRAGSPSGVQDRQ
;
A
#
# COMPACT_ATOMS: atom_id res chain seq x y z
N MET A 1 8.03 -30.20 28.73
CA MET A 1 8.48 -28.88 28.22
C MET A 1 7.75 -28.57 26.92
N SER A 2 6.50 -28.10 26.99
CA SER A 2 5.73 -27.71 25.81
C SER A 2 6.00 -26.23 25.50
N GLY A 3 7.24 -25.91 25.17
CA GLY A 3 7.65 -24.57 24.77
C GLY A 3 7.08 -24.23 23.40
N ASN A 4 5.86 -23.70 23.38
CA ASN A 4 5.10 -23.15 22.25
C ASN A 4 5.79 -23.27 20.87
N THR A 5 5.58 -24.40 20.19
CA THR A 5 6.15 -24.73 18.87
C THR A 5 5.96 -23.62 17.84
N TYR A 6 4.82 -22.92 17.91
CA TYR A 6 4.50 -21.77 17.08
C TYR A 6 5.47 -20.60 17.26
N ALA A 7 5.81 -20.24 18.50
CA ALA A 7 6.75 -19.15 18.78
C ALA A 7 8.17 -19.48 18.28
N SER A 8 8.59 -20.74 18.41
CA SER A 8 9.87 -21.22 17.92
C SER A 8 9.95 -21.23 16.40
N ALA A 9 8.89 -21.70 15.73
CA ALA A 9 8.79 -21.66 14.28
C ALA A 9 8.83 -20.21 13.75
N TRP A 10 8.12 -19.29 14.42
CA TRP A 10 8.13 -17.87 14.06
C TRP A 10 9.50 -17.22 14.21
N ARG A 11 10.22 -17.52 15.30
CA ARG A 11 11.58 -16.99 15.51
C ARG A 11 12.52 -17.41 14.38
N ARG A 12 12.49 -18.70 14.02
CA ARG A 12 13.29 -19.25 12.91
C ARG A 12 12.93 -18.60 11.57
N ALA A 13 11.64 -18.36 11.31
CA ALA A 13 11.21 -17.67 10.09
C ALA A 13 11.77 -16.23 10.03
N ARG A 14 11.78 -15.49 11.14
CA ARG A 14 12.38 -14.15 11.19
C ARG A 14 13.87 -14.18 10.93
N GLU A 15 14.59 -15.11 11.54
CA GLU A 15 16.04 -15.27 11.36
C GLU A 15 16.40 -15.61 9.90
N ALA A 16 15.55 -16.38 9.20
CA ALA A 16 15.76 -16.74 7.81
C ALA A 16 15.43 -15.60 6.81
N ALA A 17 14.45 -14.75 7.12
CA ALA A 17 13.95 -13.74 6.19
C ALA A 17 14.52 -12.33 6.39
N LEU A 18 15.03 -11.99 7.59
CA LEU A 18 15.46 -10.63 7.94
C LEU A 18 16.98 -10.50 8.02
N THR A 19 17.48 -9.32 7.64
CA THR A 19 18.88 -8.94 7.91
C THR A 19 19.12 -8.77 9.42
N LEU A 20 20.38 -8.81 9.86
CA LEU A 20 20.72 -8.62 11.28
C LEU A 20 20.20 -7.30 11.87
N ALA A 21 20.25 -6.21 11.09
CA ALA A 21 19.73 -4.91 11.52
C ALA A 21 18.20 -4.95 11.70
N GLN A 22 17.48 -5.55 10.75
CA GLN A 22 16.02 -5.73 10.83
C GLN A 22 15.62 -6.67 11.96
N LEU A 23 16.36 -7.75 12.20
CA LEU A 23 16.07 -8.70 13.26
C LEU A 23 16.16 -8.07 14.65
N ARG A 24 17.14 -7.17 14.85
CA ARG A 24 17.33 -6.36 16.07
C ARG A 24 16.27 -5.27 16.25
N SER A 25 15.59 -4.88 15.17
CA SER A 25 14.50 -3.91 15.21
C SER A 25 13.18 -4.54 15.70
N PRO A 26 12.17 -3.71 16.01
CA PRO A 26 10.80 -4.19 16.30
C PRO A 26 10.07 -4.84 15.12
N LEU A 27 10.66 -4.86 13.91
CA LEU A 27 10.03 -5.39 12.70
C LEU A 27 9.61 -6.85 12.87
N ALA A 28 8.34 -7.12 12.55
CA ALA A 28 7.73 -8.45 12.58
C ALA A 28 7.93 -9.17 13.93
N ARG A 29 8.00 -8.42 15.05
CA ARG A 29 8.26 -8.99 16.38
C ARG A 29 7.19 -10.01 16.75
N ARG A 30 5.94 -9.77 16.36
CA ARG A 30 4.82 -10.69 16.53
C ARG A 30 4.36 -11.20 15.16
N PRO A 31 3.91 -12.46 15.06
CA PRO A 31 3.29 -12.96 13.82
C PRO A 31 2.14 -12.08 13.33
N TYR A 32 1.37 -11.51 14.26
CA TYR A 32 0.24 -10.64 13.96
C TYR A 32 0.64 -9.33 13.26
N ASP A 33 1.90 -8.92 13.35
CA ASP A 33 2.41 -7.72 12.66
C ASP A 33 2.36 -7.90 11.14
N LEU A 34 2.56 -9.13 10.63
CA LEU A 34 2.42 -9.42 9.20
C LEU A 34 0.99 -9.22 8.71
N ARG A 35 0.00 -9.61 9.52
CA ARG A 35 -1.41 -9.41 9.20
C ARG A 35 -1.74 -7.92 9.12
N HIS A 36 -1.23 -7.13 10.05
CA HIS A 36 -1.38 -5.68 9.99
C HIS A 36 -0.73 -5.09 8.72
N ALA A 37 0.49 -5.51 8.39
CA ALA A 37 1.19 -5.04 7.21
C ALA A 37 0.47 -5.40 5.90
N ALA A 38 -0.07 -6.61 5.79
CA ALA A 38 -0.84 -7.03 4.62
C ALA A 38 -2.10 -6.18 4.43
N VAL A 39 -2.91 -6.04 5.49
CA VAL A 39 -4.17 -5.29 5.44
C VAL A 39 -3.94 -3.81 5.14
N SER A 40 -2.96 -3.17 5.80
CA SER A 40 -2.65 -1.77 5.51
C SER A 40 -2.13 -1.58 4.08
N THR A 41 -1.32 -2.51 3.58
CA THR A 41 -0.82 -2.45 2.20
C THR A 41 -1.95 -2.55 1.18
N TRP A 42 -2.88 -3.50 1.35
CA TRP A 42 -4.02 -3.64 0.43
C TRP A 42 -4.90 -2.39 0.40
N LEU A 43 -5.16 -1.78 1.55
CA LEU A 43 -5.87 -0.50 1.61
C LEU A 43 -5.09 0.62 0.93
N ASN A 44 -3.77 0.69 1.15
CA ASN A 44 -2.90 1.73 0.59
C ASN A 44 -2.75 1.64 -0.93
N VAL A 45 -2.87 0.45 -1.52
CA VAL A 45 -2.88 0.30 -2.98
C VAL A 45 -4.28 0.47 -3.58
N GLY A 46 -5.29 0.75 -2.75
CA GLY A 46 -6.65 1.09 -3.17
C GLY A 46 -7.60 -0.09 -3.33
N VAL A 47 -7.29 -1.27 -2.76
CA VAL A 47 -8.23 -2.40 -2.77
C VAL A 47 -9.50 -2.00 -1.98
N PRO A 48 -10.71 -2.26 -2.51
CA PRO A 48 -11.95 -1.93 -1.82
C PRO A 48 -12.03 -2.53 -0.41
N ALA A 49 -12.44 -1.71 0.56
CA ALA A 49 -12.56 -2.11 1.96
C ALA A 49 -13.40 -3.38 2.20
N PRO A 50 -14.53 -3.62 1.49
CA PRO A 50 -15.27 -4.89 1.62
C PRO A 50 -14.44 -6.12 1.25
N GLN A 51 -13.67 -6.05 0.16
CA GLN A 51 -12.82 -7.15 -0.29
C GLN A 51 -11.68 -7.44 0.70
N VAL A 52 -11.05 -6.38 1.20
CA VAL A 52 -10.00 -6.49 2.23
C VAL A 52 -10.57 -7.10 3.51
N ALA A 53 -11.78 -6.71 3.90
CA ALA A 53 -12.46 -7.24 5.08
C ALA A 53 -12.75 -8.74 4.96
N GLU A 54 -13.20 -9.18 3.78
CA GLU A 54 -13.40 -10.59 3.46
C GLU A 54 -12.11 -11.39 3.57
N TRP A 55 -11.03 -10.97 2.89
CA TRP A 55 -9.73 -11.67 2.95
C TRP A 55 -9.13 -11.70 4.35
N ALA A 56 -9.33 -10.63 5.10
CA ALA A 56 -8.91 -10.59 6.48
C ALA A 56 -9.81 -11.45 7.39
N GLY A 57 -11.05 -11.76 7.01
CA GLY A 57 -11.99 -12.50 7.85
C GLY A 57 -12.51 -11.68 9.03
N HIS A 58 -12.80 -10.39 8.82
CA HIS A 58 -13.47 -9.53 9.80
C HIS A 58 -14.49 -8.60 9.12
N SER A 59 -15.41 -8.01 9.87
CA SER A 59 -16.40 -7.10 9.30
C SER A 59 -15.77 -5.79 8.80
N VAL A 60 -16.42 -5.14 7.82
CA VAL A 60 -16.02 -3.81 7.32
C VAL A 60 -16.01 -2.77 8.46
N HIS A 61 -16.95 -2.86 9.40
CA HIS A 61 -16.97 -2.00 10.57
C HIS A 61 -15.67 -2.12 11.41
N ILE A 62 -15.23 -3.35 11.68
CA ILE A 62 -13.96 -3.58 12.41
C ILE A 62 -12.77 -3.12 11.58
N LEU A 63 -12.79 -3.37 10.26
CA LEU A 63 -11.73 -2.90 9.36
C LEU A 63 -11.56 -1.38 9.45
N LEU A 64 -12.65 -0.61 9.27
CA LEU A 64 -12.59 0.84 9.32
C LEU A 64 -12.22 1.35 10.71
N LYS A 65 -12.73 0.74 11.78
CA LYS A 65 -12.35 1.09 13.16
C LYS A 65 -10.84 0.97 13.41
N VAL A 66 -10.19 -0.05 12.84
CA VAL A 66 -8.77 -0.33 13.09
C VAL A 66 -7.85 0.38 12.08
N TYR A 67 -8.27 0.46 10.82
CA TYR A 67 -7.41 0.82 9.68
C TYR A 67 -7.81 2.11 8.95
N ALA A 68 -8.82 2.86 9.40
CA ALA A 68 -9.18 4.14 8.77
C ALA A 68 -7.98 5.08 8.61
N LYS A 69 -7.06 5.11 9.59
CA LYS A 69 -5.82 5.89 9.53
C LYS A 69 -4.85 5.46 8.43
N CYS A 70 -4.95 4.23 7.92
CA CYS A 70 -4.14 3.77 6.80
C CYS A 70 -4.69 4.30 5.47
N ILE A 71 -5.95 4.72 5.43
CA ILE A 71 -6.56 5.32 4.24
C ILE A 71 -6.14 6.81 4.13
N ASP A 72 -5.43 7.35 5.12
CA ASP A 72 -4.91 8.71 5.10
C ASP A 72 -3.78 8.89 4.08
N GLY A 73 -3.77 10.02 3.37
CA GLY A 73 -2.85 10.27 2.24
C GLY A 73 -3.25 9.60 0.92
N GLN A 74 -4.41 8.95 0.84
CA GLN A 74 -4.97 8.41 -0.43
C GLN A 74 -5.74 9.45 -1.24
N GLU A 75 -5.92 10.68 -0.76
CA GLU A 75 -6.73 11.70 -1.44
C GLU A 75 -6.28 11.94 -2.87
N GLU A 76 -4.99 12.22 -3.05
CA GLU A 76 -4.40 12.48 -4.35
C GLU A 76 -4.44 11.24 -5.27
N ALA A 77 -4.24 10.04 -4.71
CA ALA A 77 -4.36 8.79 -5.46
C ALA A 77 -5.82 8.50 -5.88
N ALA A 78 -6.77 8.78 -5.00
CA ALA A 78 -8.20 8.64 -5.26
C ALA A 78 -8.66 9.66 -6.31
N ARG A 79 -8.20 10.90 -6.21
CA ARG A 79 -8.45 11.96 -7.18
C ARG A 79 -7.94 11.57 -8.57
N ARG A 80 -6.70 11.10 -8.69
CA ARG A 80 -6.17 10.57 -9.97
C ARG A 80 -6.99 9.41 -10.53
N ARG A 81 -7.46 8.49 -9.67
CA ARG A 81 -8.36 7.40 -10.11
C ARG A 81 -9.69 7.95 -10.65
N ILE A 82 -10.24 8.98 -10.03
CA ILE A 82 -11.47 9.66 -10.49
C ILE A 82 -11.21 10.39 -11.82
N GLU A 83 -10.14 11.18 -11.91
CA GLU A 83 -9.74 11.88 -13.14
C GLU A 83 -9.56 10.90 -14.30
N ASN A 84 -8.83 9.80 -14.09
CA ASN A 84 -8.66 8.74 -15.08
C ASN A 84 -9.98 8.09 -15.48
N ALA A 85 -10.87 7.80 -14.51
CA ALA A 85 -12.17 7.19 -14.80
C ALA A 85 -13.11 8.13 -15.57
N LEU A 86 -12.96 9.44 -15.37
CA LEU A 86 -13.71 10.48 -16.08
C LEU A 86 -13.06 10.88 -17.43
N GLY A 87 -11.87 10.34 -17.76
CA GLY A 87 -11.13 10.72 -18.96
C GLY A 87 -10.59 12.14 -18.92
N ILE A 88 -10.37 12.69 -17.72
CA ILE A 88 -9.78 14.01 -17.51
C ILE A 88 -8.27 13.84 -17.50
N GLU A 89 -7.60 14.17 -18.60
CA GLU A 89 -6.14 14.24 -18.63
C GLU A 89 -5.66 15.29 -17.62
N PRO A 90 -4.59 15.01 -16.84
CA PRO A 90 -4.07 15.97 -15.88
C PRO A 90 -3.68 17.24 -16.62
N ALA A 91 -4.28 18.36 -16.21
CA ALA A 91 -4.05 19.68 -16.79
C ALA A 91 -2.56 20.06 -16.65
N GLY A 92 -1.75 19.70 -17.65
CA GLY A 92 -0.31 19.93 -17.61
C GLY A 92 0.52 19.41 -18.79
N ALA A 93 -0.02 18.54 -19.66
CA ALA A 93 0.74 17.99 -20.78
C ALA A 93 0.73 18.84 -22.06
N ASP A 94 0.13 20.05 -22.03
CA ASP A 94 -0.17 20.81 -23.25
C ASP A 94 0.61 22.14 -23.33
N ARG A 95 1.91 22.14 -22.98
CA ARG A 95 2.87 23.22 -23.34
C ARG A 95 4.33 22.73 -23.42
N ALA A 96 4.61 21.70 -24.21
CA ALA A 96 5.98 21.44 -24.65
C ALA A 96 5.98 20.84 -26.05
N GLY A 97 6.33 21.65 -27.06
CA GLY A 97 6.74 21.15 -28.36
C GLY A 97 5.80 21.45 -29.52
N SER A 98 5.60 22.73 -29.86
CA SER A 98 5.43 23.11 -31.26
C SER A 98 6.65 23.94 -31.67
N PRO A 99 7.64 23.37 -32.38
CA PRO A 99 8.57 24.19 -33.14
C PRO A 99 7.83 24.65 -34.40
N SER A 100 7.13 25.78 -34.30
CA SER A 100 6.59 26.47 -35.47
C SER A 100 7.75 26.99 -36.31
N GLY A 101 7.81 26.55 -37.56
CA GLY A 101 8.90 26.84 -38.49
C GLY A 101 9.03 28.32 -38.83
N VAL A 102 10.28 28.75 -38.99
CA VAL A 102 10.64 29.89 -39.82
C VAL A 102 11.33 29.31 -41.05
N GLN A 103 10.62 29.31 -42.17
CA GLN A 103 11.20 29.12 -43.49
C GLN A 103 11.98 30.38 -43.85
N ASP A 104 13.31 30.29 -43.83
CA ASP A 104 14.16 31.30 -44.45
C ASP A 104 14.08 31.14 -45.97
N ARG A 105 13.53 32.18 -46.60
CA ARG A 105 13.46 32.38 -48.04
C ARG A 105 14.40 33.54 -48.36
N GLN A 106 15.66 33.25 -48.72
CA GLN A 106 16.50 34.02 -49.66
C GLN A 106 17.49 33.08 -50.34
#